data_AF-A0A5T4YV64-F1
#
_entry.id   AF-A0A5T4YV64-F1
#
_cell.length_a   1.000
_cell.length_b   1.000
_cell.length_c   1.000
_cell.angle_alpha   90.00
_cell.angle_beta   90.00
_cell.angle_gamma   90.00
#
_symmetry.space_group_name_H-M   'P 1'
#
loop_
_entity.id
_entity.type
_entity.pdbx_description
1 polymer ?
#
loop_
_entity_poly.entity_id
_entity_poly.type
_entity_poly.pdbx_seq_one_letter_code
_entity_poly.pdbx_strand_id
1 'polypeptide(L)'
;LSLGSQTLTIRGSEKSLHGKYFEKLILGSLFTILGFEYAENLDENIDRKCFTLSLRSDDRESDATVLFNRKIIRVDIGFIGRGNTEISLDKVSRFRWMDAIGGVKHHVSTMVIVDVIGDGSRISNMAEEIDGKIEAMSNPYWVKNVATHVSEKLGVENVFDGCESLRDIQNKISQRLDLVDLEKYIQM
;
A
#
# COMPACT_ATOMS: atom_id res chain seq x y z
N LEU A 1 17.41 -19.77 -13.12
CA LEU A 1 16.60 -19.32 -11.96
C LEU A 1 17.49 -19.25 -10.72
N SER A 2 18.27 -18.18 -10.57
CA SER A 2 18.97 -17.83 -9.32
C SER A 2 19.55 -16.43 -9.49
N LEU A 3 18.74 -15.41 -9.23
CA LEU A 3 19.20 -14.02 -9.09
C LEU A 3 18.81 -13.44 -7.71
N GLY A 4 18.18 -14.23 -6.84
CA GLY A 4 17.64 -13.76 -5.55
C GLY A 4 18.54 -13.95 -4.33
N SER A 5 19.75 -14.52 -4.47
CA SER A 5 20.58 -14.93 -3.32
C SER A 5 21.92 -14.21 -3.20
N GLN A 6 22.43 -13.57 -4.27
CA GLN A 6 23.80 -13.03 -4.29
C GLN A 6 23.93 -11.50 -4.29
N THR A 7 22.85 -10.75 -4.03
CA THR A 7 22.94 -9.28 -3.84
C THR A 7 22.84 -8.88 -2.36
N LEU A 8 22.69 -9.84 -1.43
CA LEU A 8 22.44 -9.59 -0.01
C LEU A 8 23.69 -9.71 0.88
N THR A 9 24.83 -9.17 0.43
CA THR A 9 25.98 -8.92 1.31
C THR A 9 26.22 -7.42 1.43
N ILE A 10 25.16 -6.67 1.72
CA ILE A 10 25.22 -5.22 1.88
C ILE A 10 24.74 -4.86 3.29
N ARG A 11 25.59 -4.20 4.06
CA ARG A 11 25.41 -3.88 5.49
C ARG A 11 24.29 -2.86 5.71
N GLY A 12 23.48 -3.09 6.75
CA GLY A 12 22.75 -2.13 7.60
C GLY A 12 21.98 -0.98 6.95
N SER A 13 22.68 0.04 6.46
CA SER A 13 22.11 1.30 5.98
C SER A 13 21.58 1.23 4.55
N GLU A 14 22.30 0.58 3.64
CA GLU A 14 21.88 0.45 2.24
C GLU A 14 20.68 -0.50 2.09
N LYS A 15 20.57 -1.54 2.95
CA LYS A 15 19.40 -2.42 2.98
C LYS A 15 18.10 -1.65 3.29
N SER A 16 18.16 -0.69 4.22
CA SER A 16 16.98 0.12 4.57
C SER A 16 16.61 1.10 3.46
N LEU A 17 17.59 1.70 2.78
CA LEU A 17 17.36 2.60 1.66
C LEU A 17 16.76 1.85 0.46
N HIS A 18 17.36 0.71 0.07
CA HIS A 18 16.86 -0.10 -1.04
C HIS A 18 15.47 -0.69 -0.77
N GLY A 19 15.20 -1.10 0.48
CA GLY A 19 13.87 -1.52 0.91
C GLY A 19 12.84 -0.40 0.72
N LYS A 20 13.14 0.81 1.22
CA LYS A 20 12.27 1.99 1.07
C LYS A 20 11.98 2.36 -0.38
N TYR A 21 12.98 2.30 -1.27
CA TYR A 21 12.75 2.55 -2.69
C TYR A 21 11.86 1.48 -3.32
N PHE A 22 12.08 0.21 -2.99
CA PHE A 22 11.25 -0.87 -3.51
C PHE A 22 9.80 -0.74 -3.06
N GLU A 23 9.57 -0.43 -1.79
CA GLU A 23 8.25 -0.14 -1.21
C GLU A 23 7.53 0.97 -1.99
N LYS A 24 8.22 2.09 -2.25
CA LYS A 24 7.69 3.21 -3.06
C LYS A 24 7.33 2.80 -4.48
N LEU A 25 8.20 2.02 -5.15
CA LEU A 25 7.93 1.57 -6.51
C LEU A 25 6.71 0.68 -6.57
N ILE A 26 6.55 -0.24 -5.62
CA ILE A 26 5.37 -1.11 -5.54
C ILE A 26 4.11 -0.28 -5.29
N LEU A 27 4.11 0.59 -4.29
CA LEU A 27 2.92 1.39 -3.95
C LEU A 27 2.57 2.42 -5.03
N GLY A 28 3.57 3.12 -5.58
CA GLY A 28 3.38 4.08 -6.66
C GLY A 28 2.83 3.43 -7.93
N SER A 29 3.37 2.27 -8.30
CA SER A 29 2.84 1.47 -9.42
C SER A 29 1.42 1.00 -9.14
N LEU A 30 1.18 0.46 -7.94
CA LEU A 30 -0.12 -0.05 -7.51
C LEU A 30 -1.20 1.03 -7.63
N PHE A 31 -1.04 2.18 -6.97
CA PHE A 31 -2.10 3.20 -6.95
C PHE A 31 -2.30 3.87 -8.30
N THR A 32 -1.25 3.99 -9.12
CA THR A 32 -1.38 4.43 -10.51
C THR A 32 -2.17 3.41 -11.35
N ILE A 33 -1.91 2.11 -11.19
CA ILE A 33 -2.74 1.06 -11.78
C ILE A 33 -4.19 1.16 -11.28
N LEU A 34 -4.44 1.50 -10.02
CA LEU A 34 -5.80 1.72 -9.52
C LEU A 34 -6.44 3.04 -10.00
N GLY A 35 -5.72 3.83 -10.78
CA GLY A 35 -6.17 5.06 -11.40
C GLY A 35 -6.16 6.27 -10.46
N PHE A 36 -5.27 6.28 -9.47
CA PHE A 36 -4.97 7.45 -8.66
C PHE A 36 -3.81 8.21 -9.28
N GLU A 37 -3.87 9.54 -9.18
CA GLU A 37 -2.78 10.42 -9.61
C GLU A 37 -1.80 10.66 -8.47
N TYR A 38 -0.51 10.64 -8.77
CA TYR A 38 0.51 10.99 -7.77
C TYR A 38 0.47 12.50 -7.47
N ALA A 39 0.51 12.87 -6.18
CA ALA A 39 0.56 14.25 -5.72
C ALA A 39 1.52 14.38 -4.52
N GLU A 40 2.36 15.43 -4.53
CA GLU A 40 3.30 15.69 -3.43
C GLU A 40 2.58 16.21 -2.18
N ASN A 41 1.51 17.00 -2.37
CA ASN A 41 0.72 17.59 -1.29
C ASN A 41 -0.76 17.22 -1.43
N LEU A 42 -1.30 16.47 -0.46
CA LEU A 42 -2.70 16.05 -0.45
C LEU A 42 -3.68 17.15 0.01
N ASP A 43 -3.23 18.15 0.79
CA ASP A 43 -4.09 19.24 1.29
C ASP A 43 -4.70 20.03 0.13
N GLU A 44 -3.93 20.28 -0.92
CA GLU A 44 -4.35 21.00 -2.12
C GLU A 44 -5.22 20.14 -3.06
N ASN A 45 -5.31 18.84 -2.81
CA ASN A 45 -5.92 17.85 -3.71
C ASN A 45 -7.04 17.05 -3.03
N ILE A 46 -7.66 17.59 -1.98
CA ILE A 46 -8.55 16.86 -1.05
C ILE A 46 -9.77 16.18 -1.69
N ASP A 47 -10.24 16.73 -2.81
CA ASP A 47 -11.39 16.20 -3.56
C ASP A 47 -10.95 15.42 -4.82
N ARG A 48 -9.65 15.31 -5.10
CA ARG A 48 -9.10 14.54 -6.24
C ARG A 48 -8.81 13.10 -5.86
N LYS A 49 -8.88 12.22 -6.85
CA LYS A 49 -8.49 10.81 -6.75
C LYS A 49 -6.96 10.72 -6.84
N CYS A 50 -6.27 10.89 -5.72
CA CYS A 50 -4.80 11.02 -5.68
C CYS A 50 -4.15 10.20 -4.56
N PHE A 51 -2.83 10.06 -4.64
CA PHE A 51 -2.02 9.43 -3.60
C PHE A 51 -0.67 10.16 -3.42
N THR A 52 -0.08 10.03 -2.23
CA THR A 52 1.29 10.47 -1.93
C THR A 52 2.11 9.32 -1.34
N LEU A 53 3.43 9.44 -1.41
CA LEU A 53 4.41 8.49 -0.88
C LEU A 53 5.25 9.21 0.17
N SER A 54 5.47 8.61 1.35
CA SER A 54 6.21 9.29 2.42
C SER A 54 7.72 9.31 2.16
N LEU A 55 8.35 10.46 2.47
CA LEU A 55 9.78 10.73 2.18
C LEU A 55 10.70 10.62 3.42
N ARG A 56 10.19 10.83 4.64
CA ARG A 56 11.00 10.86 5.88
C ARG A 56 10.46 9.90 6.94
N SER A 57 11.37 9.15 7.55
CA SER A 57 11.10 8.19 8.63
C SER A 57 10.77 8.83 10.00
N ASP A 58 10.99 10.14 10.13
CA ASP A 58 10.85 10.85 11.41
C ASP A 58 9.48 11.50 11.63
N ASP A 59 8.66 11.63 10.57
CA ASP A 59 7.25 11.96 10.75
C ASP A 59 6.40 10.71 10.61
N ARG A 60 5.55 10.53 11.62
CA ARG A 60 4.76 9.35 11.92
C ARG A 60 3.57 9.18 10.98
N GLU A 61 3.80 9.03 9.69
CA GLU A 61 2.72 8.82 8.71
C GLU A 61 3.15 7.72 7.71
N SER A 62 2.20 6.87 7.33
CA SER A 62 2.37 5.60 6.60
C SER A 62 3.23 5.67 5.31
N ASP A 63 3.61 4.52 4.74
CA ASP A 63 4.43 4.45 3.51
C ASP A 63 3.76 5.12 2.29
N ALA A 64 2.43 5.05 2.20
CA ALA A 64 1.62 5.84 1.28
C ALA A 64 0.33 6.33 1.93
N THR A 65 -0.28 7.35 1.34
CA THR A 65 -1.63 7.81 1.68
C THR A 65 -2.46 7.97 0.41
N VAL A 66 -3.65 7.37 0.39
CA VAL A 66 -4.57 7.39 -0.75
C VAL A 66 -5.80 8.21 -0.37
N LEU A 67 -6.22 9.10 -1.27
CA LEU A 67 -7.25 10.10 -1.01
C LEU A 67 -8.26 10.16 -2.15
N PHE A 68 -9.53 10.27 -1.78
CA PHE A 68 -10.59 10.71 -2.68
C PHE A 68 -11.77 11.24 -1.86
N ASN A 69 -12.37 12.36 -2.29
CA ASN A 69 -13.53 12.97 -1.63
C ASN A 69 -13.39 13.05 -0.10
N ARG A 70 -12.24 13.54 0.40
CA ARG A 70 -11.97 13.72 1.84
C ARG A 70 -11.98 12.43 2.65
N LYS A 71 -11.92 11.27 2.02
CA LYS A 71 -11.72 9.97 2.66
C LYS A 71 -10.30 9.50 2.40
N ILE A 72 -9.68 8.93 3.44
CA ILE A 72 -8.26 8.59 3.41
C ILE A 72 -8.07 7.12 3.74
N ILE A 73 -7.17 6.47 3.01
CA ILE A 73 -6.57 5.20 3.40
C ILE A 73 -5.08 5.41 3.61
N ARG A 74 -4.61 5.16 4.83
CA ARG A 74 -3.16 5.09 5.14
C ARG A 74 -2.65 3.70 4.82
N VAL A 75 -1.53 3.60 4.12
CA VAL A 75 -1.03 2.33 3.60
C VAL A 75 0.41 2.12 4.03
N ASP A 76 0.63 1.07 4.81
CA ASP A 76 1.95 0.56 5.14
C ASP A 76 2.24 -0.68 4.30
N ILE A 77 3.49 -0.86 3.91
CA ILE A 77 3.97 -2.06 3.24
C ILE A 77 5.14 -2.63 4.05
N GLY A 78 5.31 -3.95 4.02
CA GLY A 78 6.39 -4.57 4.77
C GLY A 78 6.70 -5.98 4.31
N PHE A 79 7.97 -6.23 4.02
CA PHE A 79 8.46 -7.57 3.70
C PHE A 79 8.72 -8.34 4.99
N ILE A 80 7.69 -9.03 5.48
CA ILE A 80 7.76 -9.84 6.70
C ILE A 80 8.31 -11.21 6.35
N GLY A 81 9.57 -11.46 6.71
CA GLY A 81 10.17 -12.79 6.61
C GLY A 81 9.42 -13.82 7.47
N ARG A 82 9.43 -15.09 7.05
CA ARG A 82 8.82 -16.20 7.79
C ARG A 82 9.38 -16.25 9.22
N GLY A 83 8.56 -15.91 10.23
CA GLY A 83 8.89 -16.04 11.64
C GLY A 83 8.77 -14.77 12.51
N ASN A 84 8.41 -13.61 11.95
CA ASN A 84 8.31 -12.37 12.73
C ASN A 84 6.87 -11.84 12.82
N THR A 85 5.99 -12.63 13.42
CA THR A 85 4.57 -12.29 13.68
C THR A 85 4.38 -11.16 14.69
N GLU A 86 5.41 -10.80 15.47
CA GLU A 86 5.36 -9.73 16.48
C GLU A 86 5.43 -8.31 15.89
N ILE A 87 6.17 -8.10 14.78
CA ILE A 87 6.29 -6.75 14.16
C ILE A 87 4.95 -6.26 13.60
N SER A 88 4.05 -7.19 13.31
CA SER A 88 2.80 -6.93 12.64
C SER A 88 1.74 -6.37 13.60
N LEU A 89 1.77 -6.72 14.89
CA LEU A 89 0.86 -6.16 15.90
C LEU A 89 1.12 -4.68 16.20
N ASP A 90 2.37 -4.21 16.10
CA ASP A 90 2.70 -2.79 16.29
C ASP A 90 2.24 -1.94 15.10
N LYS A 91 2.35 -2.44 13.87
CA LYS A 91 1.70 -1.80 12.71
C LYS A 91 0.18 -1.85 12.82
N VAL A 92 -0.37 -2.91 13.43
CA VAL A 92 -1.82 -3.05 13.64
C VAL A 92 -2.35 -2.18 14.78
N SER A 93 -1.62 -2.02 15.87
CA SER A 93 -2.08 -1.14 16.95
C SER A 93 -2.13 0.35 16.51
N ARG A 94 -1.43 0.70 15.42
CA ARG A 94 -1.43 2.04 14.80
C ARG A 94 -2.65 2.34 13.92
N PHE A 95 -3.56 1.39 13.65
CA PHE A 95 -4.85 1.67 12.96
C PHE A 95 -5.80 2.57 13.80
N ARG A 96 -5.35 3.24 14.87
CA ARG A 96 -6.21 4.05 15.74
C ARG A 96 -6.61 5.37 15.09
N TRP A 97 -7.92 5.62 15.14
CA TRP A 97 -8.68 6.64 14.44
C TRP A 97 -8.31 8.10 14.75
N MET A 98 -8.43 8.90 13.67
CA MET A 98 -8.39 10.36 13.56
C MET A 98 -7.01 10.96 13.24
N ASP A 99 -6.88 11.40 12.00
CA ASP A 99 -5.92 12.44 11.61
C ASP A 99 -6.66 13.66 11.07
N ALA A 100 -6.04 14.82 11.27
CA ALA A 100 -6.47 16.08 10.68
C ALA A 100 -5.59 16.39 9.47
N ILE A 101 -6.17 16.41 8.28
CA ILE A 101 -5.55 16.91 7.05
C ILE A 101 -6.25 18.25 6.74
N GLY A 102 -5.50 19.30 6.41
CA GLY A 102 -6.04 20.65 6.25
C GLY A 102 -6.85 21.20 7.43
N GLY A 103 -6.61 20.69 8.65
CA GLY A 103 -7.37 21.08 9.85
C GLY A 103 -8.79 20.49 9.97
N VAL A 104 -9.19 19.57 9.07
CA VAL A 104 -10.49 18.90 9.08
C VAL A 104 -10.32 17.43 9.51
N LYS A 105 -11.25 16.92 10.32
CA LYS A 105 -11.25 15.49 10.70
C LYS A 105 -11.72 14.64 9.52
N HIS A 106 -10.89 13.68 9.12
CA HIS A 106 -11.22 12.74 8.05
C HIS A 106 -11.55 11.35 8.58
N HIS A 107 -12.34 10.60 7.81
CA HIS A 107 -12.49 9.16 8.03
C HIS A 107 -11.24 8.48 7.47
N VAL A 108 -10.41 7.99 8.40
CA VAL A 108 -9.13 7.33 8.09
C VAL A 108 -9.34 5.83 8.29
N SER A 109 -9.27 5.08 7.19
CA SER A 109 -9.02 3.65 7.25
C SER A 109 -7.52 3.44 7.08
N THR A 110 -6.98 2.34 7.58
CA THR A 110 -5.58 1.99 7.34
C THR A 110 -5.54 0.63 6.65
N MET A 111 -4.48 0.34 5.91
CA MET A 111 -4.23 -0.91 5.21
C MET A 111 -2.74 -1.28 5.33
N VAL A 112 -2.43 -2.54 5.63
CA VAL A 112 -1.05 -3.04 5.68
C VAL A 112 -0.88 -4.13 4.63
N ILE A 113 0.09 -3.97 3.74
CA ILE A 113 0.44 -4.95 2.72
C ILE A 113 1.70 -5.68 3.19
N VAL A 114 1.64 -7.01 3.27
CA VAL A 114 2.74 -7.85 3.74
C VAL A 114 3.17 -8.85 2.68
N ASP A 115 4.42 -9.33 2.74
CA ASP A 115 4.89 -10.38 1.82
C ASP A 115 4.11 -11.70 2.00
N VAL A 116 4.14 -12.26 3.21
CA VAL A 116 3.46 -13.52 3.58
C VAL A 116 2.80 -13.39 4.94
N ILE A 117 1.61 -13.98 5.11
CA ILE A 117 1.00 -14.22 6.42
C ILE A 117 1.23 -15.70 6.79
N GLY A 118 1.81 -15.96 7.96
CA GLY A 118 2.05 -17.32 8.44
C GLY A 118 0.76 -18.04 8.83
N ASP A 119 0.75 -19.37 8.65
CA ASP A 119 -0.37 -20.23 9.04
C ASP A 119 -0.73 -20.05 10.52
N GLY A 120 -2.03 -19.91 10.82
CA GLY A 120 -2.53 -19.73 12.18
C GLY A 120 -2.36 -18.32 12.77
N SER A 121 -1.89 -17.34 11.97
CA SER A 121 -1.84 -15.94 12.39
C SER A 121 -3.23 -15.37 12.63
N ARG A 122 -3.42 -14.65 13.75
CA ARG A 122 -4.67 -13.94 14.08
C ARG A 122 -4.76 -12.54 13.49
N ILE A 123 -3.75 -12.14 12.73
CA ILE A 123 -3.54 -10.74 12.42
C ILE A 123 -4.62 -10.13 11.52
N SER A 124 -5.12 -10.88 10.55
CA SER A 124 -6.20 -10.43 9.67
C SER A 124 -7.46 -10.12 10.48
N ASN A 125 -7.81 -11.01 11.42
CA ASN A 125 -8.96 -10.81 12.31
C ASN A 125 -8.79 -9.56 13.18
N MET A 126 -7.59 -9.36 13.72
CA MET A 126 -7.30 -8.18 14.55
C MET A 126 -7.35 -6.86 13.77
N ALA A 127 -6.97 -6.86 12.50
CA ALA A 127 -7.09 -5.68 11.64
C ALA A 127 -8.55 -5.36 11.32
N GLU A 128 -9.36 -6.38 11.00
CA GLU A 128 -10.80 -6.19 10.74
C GLU A 128 -11.53 -5.63 11.97
N GLU A 129 -11.17 -6.06 13.19
CA GLU A 129 -11.72 -5.56 14.45
C GLU A 129 -11.53 -4.05 14.67
N ILE A 130 -10.57 -3.42 13.98
CA ILE A 130 -10.24 -2.00 14.10
C ILE A 130 -10.43 -1.22 12.79
N ASP A 131 -11.24 -1.76 11.87
CA ASP A 131 -11.50 -1.21 10.52
C ASP A 131 -10.25 -1.04 9.64
N GLY A 132 -9.24 -1.83 9.93
CA GLY A 132 -8.03 -1.99 9.15
C GLY A 132 -8.12 -3.15 8.17
N LYS A 133 -7.31 -3.10 7.12
CA LYS A 133 -7.11 -4.22 6.19
C LYS A 133 -5.68 -4.73 6.26
N ILE A 134 -5.51 -6.05 6.23
CA ILE A 134 -4.21 -6.66 5.91
C ILE A 134 -4.36 -7.46 4.63
N GLU A 135 -3.43 -7.27 3.71
CA GLU A 135 -3.36 -8.04 2.47
C GLU A 135 -1.96 -8.64 2.29
N ALA A 136 -1.89 -9.93 1.96
CA ALA A 136 -0.63 -10.63 1.71
C ALA A 136 -0.33 -10.70 0.23
N MET A 137 0.86 -10.27 -0.20
CA MET A 137 1.32 -10.39 -1.59
C MET A 137 1.45 -11.85 -2.06
N SER A 138 1.61 -12.79 -1.11
CA SER A 138 1.55 -14.23 -1.39
C SER A 138 0.18 -14.70 -1.88
N ASN A 139 -0.88 -13.92 -1.69
CA ASN A 139 -2.18 -14.19 -2.31
C ASN A 139 -2.13 -13.75 -3.79
N PRO A 140 -2.35 -14.63 -4.77
CA PRO A 140 -2.30 -14.24 -6.18
C PRO A 140 -3.34 -13.16 -6.56
N TYR A 141 -4.38 -12.97 -5.74
CA TYR A 141 -5.42 -11.96 -5.94
C TYR A 141 -5.18 -10.66 -5.16
N TRP A 142 -4.04 -10.48 -4.50
CA TRP A 142 -3.80 -9.38 -3.58
C TRP A 142 -4.05 -7.99 -4.20
N VAL A 143 -3.63 -7.78 -5.45
CA VAL A 143 -3.84 -6.50 -6.16
C VAL A 143 -5.33 -6.20 -6.33
N LYS A 144 -6.12 -7.22 -6.68
CA LYS A 144 -7.58 -7.10 -6.80
C LYS A 144 -8.21 -6.87 -5.44
N ASN A 145 -7.76 -7.55 -4.39
CA ASN A 145 -8.27 -7.37 -3.04
C ASN A 145 -8.01 -5.96 -2.51
N VAL A 146 -6.82 -5.41 -2.77
CA VAL A 146 -6.50 -4.01 -2.47
C VAL A 146 -7.44 -3.09 -3.25
N ALA A 147 -7.63 -3.31 -4.55
CA ALA A 147 -8.52 -2.50 -5.37
C ALA A 147 -9.96 -2.50 -4.87
N THR A 148 -10.48 -3.67 -4.48
CA THR A 148 -11.82 -3.81 -3.89
C THR A 148 -11.93 -3.05 -2.57
N HIS A 149 -10.96 -3.22 -1.67
CA HIS A 149 -10.96 -2.50 -0.39
C HIS A 149 -10.90 -0.97 -0.58
N VAL A 150 -10.04 -0.50 -1.49
CA VAL A 150 -9.93 0.92 -1.84
C VAL A 150 -11.24 1.45 -2.43
N SER A 151 -11.87 0.66 -3.31
CA SER A 151 -13.17 0.98 -3.91
C SER A 151 -14.26 1.11 -2.85
N GLU A 152 -14.38 0.15 -1.94
CA GLU A 152 -15.39 0.14 -0.86
C GLU A 152 -15.22 1.33 0.09
N LYS A 153 -13.98 1.61 0.51
CA LYS A 153 -13.70 2.68 1.47
C LYS A 153 -13.84 4.07 0.87
N LEU A 154 -13.27 4.29 -0.32
CA LEU A 154 -13.24 5.60 -0.95
C LEU A 154 -14.46 5.88 -1.83
N GLY A 155 -15.19 4.86 -2.27
CA GLY A 155 -16.28 5.00 -3.24
C GLY A 155 -15.77 5.30 -4.65
N VAL A 156 -14.62 4.75 -5.02
CA VAL A 156 -14.06 4.84 -6.38
C VAL A 156 -14.41 3.60 -7.19
N GLU A 157 -14.46 3.71 -8.51
CA GLU A 157 -14.59 2.54 -9.39
C GLU A 157 -13.43 1.54 -9.18
N ASN A 158 -13.78 0.25 -9.15
CA ASN A 158 -12.79 -0.82 -9.05
C ASN A 158 -12.30 -1.21 -10.45
N VAL A 159 -11.00 -1.01 -10.69
CA VAL A 159 -10.34 -1.29 -11.98
C VAL A 159 -10.46 -2.75 -12.43
N PHE A 160 -10.67 -3.68 -11.49
CA PHE A 160 -10.78 -5.11 -11.74
C PHE A 160 -12.22 -5.64 -11.69
N ASP A 161 -13.22 -4.77 -11.71
CA ASP A 161 -14.61 -5.20 -11.89
C ASP A 161 -14.76 -5.96 -13.21
N GLY A 162 -15.44 -7.10 -13.15
CA GLY A 162 -15.58 -8.03 -14.28
C GLY A 162 -14.35 -8.90 -14.57
N CYS A 163 -13.23 -8.74 -13.85
CA CYS A 163 -12.11 -9.69 -13.94
C CYS A 163 -12.39 -10.91 -13.05
N GLU A 164 -12.77 -12.04 -13.65
CA GLU A 164 -13.11 -13.26 -12.92
C GLU A 164 -11.90 -14.16 -12.67
N SER A 165 -10.95 -14.21 -13.61
CA SER A 165 -9.77 -15.07 -13.51
C SER A 165 -8.50 -14.29 -13.16
N LEU A 166 -7.50 -15.01 -12.62
CA LEU A 166 -6.16 -14.45 -12.39
C LEU A 166 -5.54 -13.92 -13.69
N ARG A 167 -5.82 -14.56 -14.83
CA ARG A 167 -5.33 -14.14 -16.14
C ARG A 167 -5.91 -12.79 -16.54
N ASP A 168 -7.18 -12.54 -16.27
CA ASP A 168 -7.82 -11.25 -16.58
C ASP A 168 -7.20 -10.12 -15.76
N ILE A 169 -6.94 -10.39 -14.48
CA ILE A 169 -6.28 -9.46 -13.57
C ILE A 169 -4.86 -9.15 -14.06
N GLN A 170 -4.07 -10.18 -14.41
CA GLN A 170 -2.72 -10.02 -14.94
C GLN A 170 -2.70 -9.23 -16.25
N ASN A 171 -3.61 -9.53 -17.18
CA ASN A 171 -3.74 -8.79 -18.42
C ASN A 171 -4.08 -7.32 -18.16
N LYS A 172 -5.02 -7.05 -17.25
CA LYS A 172 -5.43 -5.69 -16.88
C LYS A 172 -4.30 -4.90 -16.21
N ILE A 173 -3.53 -5.54 -15.32
CA ILE A 173 -2.31 -4.95 -14.74
C ILE A 173 -1.33 -4.61 -15.86
N SER A 174 -1.04 -5.56 -16.75
CA SER A 174 -0.08 -5.37 -17.84
C SER A 174 -0.44 -4.20 -18.76
N GLN A 175 -1.73 -4.04 -19.09
CA GLN A 175 -2.23 -2.91 -19.89
C GLN A 175 -2.07 -1.56 -19.19
N ARG A 176 -2.12 -1.53 -17.86
CA ARG A 176 -2.07 -0.29 -17.07
C ARG A 176 -0.67 0.04 -16.56
N LEU A 177 0.28 -0.88 -16.67
CA LEU A 177 1.69 -0.61 -16.39
C LEU A 177 2.26 0.49 -17.28
N ASP A 178 1.74 0.69 -18.49
CA ASP A 178 2.14 1.78 -19.39
C ASP A 178 1.83 3.18 -18.83
N LEU A 179 0.92 3.28 -17.84
CA LEU A 179 0.60 4.52 -17.14
C LEU A 179 1.59 4.84 -16.02
N VAL A 180 2.41 3.87 -15.62
CA VAL A 180 3.30 3.97 -14.48
C VAL A 180 4.59 4.66 -14.89
N ASP A 181 4.81 5.84 -14.31
CA ASP A 181 6.04 6.58 -14.45
C ASP A 181 6.90 6.39 -13.18
N LEU A 182 7.85 5.45 -13.26
CA LEU A 182 8.70 5.10 -12.11
C LEU A 182 9.62 6.25 -11.70
N GLU A 183 9.99 7.15 -12.60
CA GLU A 183 10.87 8.28 -12.27
C GLU A 183 10.22 9.20 -11.24
N LYS A 184 8.90 9.39 -11.31
CA LYS A 184 8.12 10.17 -10.34
C LYS A 184 8.21 9.64 -8.91
N TYR A 185 8.53 8.37 -8.71
CA TYR A 185 8.59 7.76 -7.36
C TYR A 185 10.01 7.71 -6.80
N ILE A 186 11.02 7.89 -7.66
CA ILE A 186 12.44 7.78 -7.31
C ILE A 186 13.11 9.16 -7.21
N GLN A 187 12.77 10.09 -8.11
CA GLN A 187 13.34 11.43 -8.15
C GLN A 187 12.61 12.38 -7.21
N MET A 188 12.67 12.12 -5.90
CA MET A 188 12.14 13.01 -4.86
C MET A 188 12.96 12.94 -3.59
#